data_AF-A0A1I7JGZ1-F1
#
_entry.id   AF-A0A1I7JGZ1-F1
#
_cell.length_a   1.000
_cell.length_b   1.000
_cell.length_c   1.000
_cell.angle_alpha   90.00
_cell.angle_beta   90.00
_cell.angle_gamma   90.00
#
_symmetry.space_group_name_H-M   'P 1'
#
loop_
_entity.id
_entity.type
_entity.pdbx_description
1 polymer ?
#
loop_
_entity_poly.entity_id
_entity_poly.type
_entity_poly.pdbx_seq_one_letter_code
_entity_poly.pdbx_strand_id
1 'polypeptide(L)'
;MKTVEKAMKGMNFIKGEVYKEFAQSDADEIWKNATDKLEKIMADHSNLPKGVAAHTDRVIFPSAAIYLSMKEKDEDKAFEVMRVAMKNRSEQAGASLARTAKVPGFTRFFLAMWGPVARKSFGEASGFKNVFYPKKKGEFCMDITQCPYHTYLTELGCPEINKLFCDNDMLLCQ
;
A
#
# COMPACT_ATOMS: atom_id res chain seq x y z
N MET A 1 9.02 3.57 20.49
CA MET A 1 7.79 3.52 19.69
C MET A 1 7.75 2.18 19.00
N LYS A 2 6.77 1.34 19.34
CA LYS A 2 6.66 -0.02 18.78
C LYS A 2 6.46 0.09 17.26
N THR A 3 7.08 -0.81 16.48
CA THR A 3 6.99 -0.81 15.00
C THR A 3 5.54 -0.75 14.50
N VAL A 4 4.63 -1.42 15.23
CA VAL A 4 3.18 -1.44 15.00
C VAL A 4 2.53 -0.07 15.14
N GLU A 5 2.81 0.69 16.21
CA GLU A 5 2.24 2.04 16.40
C GLU A 5 2.58 2.96 15.23
N LYS A 6 3.82 2.85 14.73
CA LYS A 6 4.29 3.63 13.58
C LYS A 6 3.57 3.21 12.29
N ALA A 7 3.36 1.91 12.10
CA ALA A 7 2.62 1.38 10.95
C ALA A 7 1.16 1.85 10.98
N MET A 8 0.47 1.71 12.12
CA MET A 8 -0.91 2.17 12.30
C MET A 8 -1.04 3.68 12.10
N LYS A 9 -0.09 4.49 12.60
CA LYS A 9 -0.07 5.94 12.33
C LYS A 9 0.05 6.26 10.84
N GLY A 10 0.77 5.44 10.08
CA GLY A 10 0.86 5.54 8.61
C GLY A 10 -0.47 5.27 7.90
N MET A 11 -1.42 4.62 8.57
CA MET A 11 -2.76 4.29 8.07
C MET A 11 -3.85 5.27 8.50
N ASN A 12 -3.49 6.46 9.02
CA ASN A 12 -4.47 7.47 9.43
C ASN A 12 -5.47 7.87 8.34
N PHE A 13 -5.10 7.76 7.06
CA PHE A 13 -6.01 8.01 5.94
C PHE A 13 -7.14 6.96 5.87
N ILE A 14 -6.87 5.69 6.21
CA ILE A 14 -7.90 4.64 6.34
C ILE A 14 -8.67 4.86 7.63
N LYS A 15 -7.98 5.20 8.74
CA LYS A 15 -8.63 5.53 10.00
C LYS A 15 -9.70 6.61 9.82
N GLY A 16 -9.38 7.66 9.06
CA GLY A 16 -10.32 8.74 8.78
C GLY A 16 -11.59 8.26 8.06
N GLU A 17 -11.49 7.26 7.19
CA GLU A 17 -12.65 6.68 6.50
C GLU A 17 -13.44 5.73 7.40
N VAL A 18 -12.75 4.90 8.19
CA VAL A 18 -13.39 4.03 9.20
C VAL A 18 -14.28 4.83 10.15
N TYR A 19 -13.79 5.97 10.67
CA TYR A 19 -14.56 6.80 11.62
C TYR A 19 -15.69 7.61 10.97
N LYS A 20 -15.77 7.66 9.63
CA LYS A 20 -16.93 8.22 8.93
C LYS A 20 -18.03 7.19 8.73
N GLU A 21 -17.65 5.95 8.44
CA GLU A 21 -18.57 4.90 7.98
C GLU A 21 -19.09 4.00 9.11
N PHE A 22 -18.39 3.97 10.24
CA PHE A 22 -18.76 3.19 11.42
C PHE A 22 -19.12 4.10 12.60
N ALA A 23 -19.99 3.61 13.49
CA ALA A 23 -20.24 4.26 14.77
C ALA A 23 -18.94 4.35 15.57
N GLN A 24 -18.79 5.39 16.40
CA GLN A 24 -17.53 5.65 17.11
C GLN A 24 -17.03 4.44 17.92
N SER A 25 -17.92 3.75 18.63
CA SER A 25 -17.58 2.55 19.40
C SER A 25 -17.05 1.41 18.51
N ASP A 26 -17.64 1.25 17.32
CA ASP A 26 -17.27 0.22 16.37
C ASP A 26 -15.93 0.57 15.69
N ALA A 27 -15.73 1.84 15.34
CA ALA A 27 -14.48 2.33 14.78
C ALA A 27 -13.31 2.18 15.77
N ASP A 28 -13.53 2.47 17.05
CA ASP A 28 -12.55 2.27 18.12
C ASP A 28 -12.21 0.78 18.30
N GLU A 29 -13.22 -0.10 18.27
CA GLU A 29 -13.05 -1.55 18.33
C GLU A 29 -12.28 -2.08 17.12
N ILE A 30 -12.65 -1.68 15.90
CA ILE A 30 -11.95 -2.04 14.65
C ILE A 30 -10.47 -1.64 14.75
N TRP A 31 -10.18 -0.41 15.20
CA TRP A 31 -8.81 0.08 15.26
C TRP A 31 -7.96 -0.65 16.29
N LYS A 32 -8.56 -0.99 17.44
CA LYS A 32 -7.92 -1.83 18.47
C LYS A 32 -7.64 -3.23 17.92
N ASN A 33 -8.65 -3.90 17.36
CA ASN A 33 -8.52 -5.24 16.80
C ASN A 33 -7.48 -5.29 15.67
N ALA A 34 -7.44 -4.26 14.82
CA ALA A 34 -6.45 -4.14 13.75
C ALA A 34 -5.03 -4.02 14.31
N THR A 35 -4.85 -3.28 15.41
CA THR A 35 -3.55 -3.15 16.09
C THR A 35 -3.10 -4.50 16.64
N ASP A 36 -3.99 -5.23 17.32
CA ASP A 36 -3.70 -6.55 17.89
C ASP A 36 -3.40 -7.60 16.79
N LYS A 37 -4.16 -7.57 15.68
CA LYS A 37 -3.89 -8.43 14.51
C LYS A 37 -2.54 -8.10 13.88
N LEU A 38 -2.21 -6.82 13.73
CA LEU A 38 -0.94 -6.40 13.16
C LEU A 38 0.25 -6.84 14.02
N GLU A 39 0.14 -6.77 15.35
CA GLU A 39 1.17 -7.30 16.26
C GLU A 39 1.44 -8.80 15.99
N LYS A 40 0.38 -9.61 15.85
CA LYS A 40 0.49 -11.04 15.54
C LYS A 40 1.12 -11.29 14.17
N ILE A 41 0.59 -10.64 13.13
CA ILE A 41 1.11 -10.77 11.75
C ILE A 41 2.60 -10.42 11.71
N MET A 42 3.02 -9.32 12.35
CA MET A 42 4.44 -8.93 12.36
C MET A 42 5.33 -9.89 13.16
N ALA A 43 4.81 -10.50 14.22
CA ALA A 43 5.55 -11.51 14.97
C ALA A 43 5.78 -12.78 14.14
N ASP A 44 4.73 -13.26 13.46
CA ASP A 44 4.77 -14.44 12.60
C ASP A 44 5.69 -14.26 11.37
N HIS A 45 5.92 -13.01 10.96
CA HIS A 45 6.74 -12.63 9.81
C HIS A 45 8.03 -11.87 10.19
N SER A 46 8.55 -12.10 11.40
CA SER A 46 9.70 -11.34 11.94
C SER A 46 11.02 -11.49 11.18
N ASN A 47 11.15 -12.51 10.33
CA ASN A 47 12.39 -12.85 9.61
C ASN A 47 12.39 -12.44 8.13
N LEU A 48 11.48 -11.56 7.70
CA LEU A 48 11.42 -11.13 6.31
C LEU A 48 12.67 -10.32 5.90
N PRO A 49 13.18 -10.50 4.67
CA PRO A 49 14.26 -9.66 4.15
C PRO A 49 13.89 -8.18 4.22
N LYS A 50 14.85 -7.32 4.55
CA LYS A 50 14.62 -5.88 4.75
C LYS A 50 13.88 -5.19 3.60
N GLY A 51 14.14 -5.58 2.36
CA GLY A 51 13.47 -5.02 1.19
C GLY A 51 11.99 -5.42 1.11
N VAL A 52 11.65 -6.62 1.55
CA VAL A 52 10.27 -7.13 1.65
C VAL A 52 9.56 -6.46 2.83
N ALA A 53 10.22 -6.42 3.99
CA ALA A 53 9.75 -5.74 5.21
C ALA A 53 9.38 -4.26 4.97
N ALA A 54 10.06 -3.60 4.03
CA ALA A 54 9.76 -2.21 3.67
C ALA A 54 8.33 -2.03 3.09
N HIS A 55 7.79 -3.06 2.43
CA HIS A 55 6.43 -3.08 1.89
C HIS A 55 5.44 -3.72 2.87
N THR A 56 5.83 -4.81 3.50
CA THR A 56 4.93 -5.56 4.38
C THR A 56 4.59 -4.77 5.64
N ASP A 57 5.60 -4.34 6.40
CA ASP A 57 5.42 -3.74 7.72
C ASP A 57 4.71 -2.38 7.67
N ARG A 58 4.82 -1.69 6.53
CA ARG A 58 4.31 -0.32 6.35
C ARG A 58 3.02 -0.26 5.58
N VAL A 59 2.72 -1.25 4.74
CA VAL A 59 1.60 -1.15 3.80
C VAL A 59 0.78 -2.42 3.83
N ILE A 60 1.36 -3.58 3.47
CA ILE A 60 0.58 -4.80 3.25
C ILE A 60 -0.05 -5.29 4.55
N PHE A 61 0.75 -5.53 5.59
CA PHE A 61 0.27 -6.04 6.88
C PHE A 61 -0.69 -5.09 7.60
N PRO A 62 -0.40 -3.78 7.74
CA PRO A 62 -1.36 -2.89 8.40
C PRO A 62 -2.65 -2.75 7.58
N SER A 63 -2.60 -2.77 6.24
CA SER A 63 -3.81 -2.74 5.40
C SER A 63 -4.66 -4.00 5.57
N ALA A 64 -4.02 -5.18 5.57
CA ALA A 64 -4.69 -6.45 5.80
C ALA A 64 -5.34 -6.51 7.19
N ALA A 65 -4.60 -6.10 8.23
CA ALA A 65 -5.11 -6.09 9.60
C ALA A 65 -6.33 -5.20 9.76
N ILE A 66 -6.30 -3.97 9.20
CA ILE A 66 -7.45 -3.06 9.23
C ILE A 66 -8.63 -3.62 8.44
N TYR A 67 -8.38 -4.14 7.24
CA TYR A 67 -9.43 -4.71 6.39
C TYR A 67 -10.13 -5.90 7.06
N LEU A 68 -9.37 -6.85 7.60
CA LEU A 68 -9.91 -8.01 8.29
C LEU A 68 -10.71 -7.60 9.54
N SER A 69 -10.24 -6.61 10.29
CA SER A 69 -10.99 -6.08 11.43
C SER A 69 -12.29 -5.36 11.04
N MET A 70 -12.31 -4.65 9.91
CA MET A 70 -13.56 -4.12 9.36
C MET A 70 -14.50 -5.26 8.93
N LYS A 71 -13.96 -6.27 8.23
CA LYS A 71 -14.73 -7.40 7.70
C LYS A 71 -15.39 -8.23 8.80
N GLU A 72 -14.72 -8.41 9.94
CA GLU A 72 -15.30 -9.05 11.13
C GLU A 72 -16.49 -8.27 11.72
N LYS A 73 -16.54 -6.96 11.49
CA LYS A 73 -17.60 -6.08 12.01
C LYS A 73 -18.75 -5.91 11.02
N ASP A 74 -18.42 -5.68 9.75
CA ASP A 74 -19.35 -5.49 8.63
C ASP A 74 -18.65 -5.92 7.33
N GLU A 75 -18.93 -7.14 6.89
CA GLU A 75 -18.32 -7.74 5.70
C GLU A 75 -18.66 -6.97 4.42
N ASP A 76 -19.91 -6.48 4.31
CA ASP A 76 -20.43 -5.82 3.12
C ASP A 76 -19.78 -4.44 2.92
N LYS A 77 -19.46 -3.72 4.01
CA LYS A 77 -18.84 -2.39 3.93
C LYS A 77 -17.32 -2.39 3.83
N ALA A 78 -16.64 -3.38 4.42
CA ALA A 78 -15.18 -3.34 4.60
C ALA A 78 -14.41 -3.05 3.31
N PHE A 79 -14.84 -3.66 2.19
CA PHE A 79 -14.17 -3.49 0.90
C PHE A 79 -14.31 -2.05 0.38
N GLU A 80 -15.51 -1.48 0.47
CA GLU A 80 -15.82 -0.15 -0.04
C GLU A 80 -15.11 0.94 0.76
N VAL A 81 -15.08 0.82 2.10
CA VAL A 81 -14.34 1.73 2.98
C VAL A 81 -12.86 1.76 2.60
N MET A 82 -12.26 0.57 2.40
CA MET A 82 -10.86 0.46 1.98
C MET A 82 -10.64 1.10 0.60
N ARG A 83 -11.52 0.81 -0.36
CA ARG A 83 -11.46 1.35 -1.73
C ARG A 83 -11.50 2.87 -1.73
N VAL A 84 -12.45 3.49 -1.02
CA VAL A 84 -12.59 4.95 -0.95
C VAL A 84 -11.38 5.59 -0.27
N ALA A 85 -10.92 5.04 0.86
CA ALA A 85 -9.76 5.57 1.57
C ALA A 85 -8.50 5.57 0.69
N MET A 86 -8.22 4.44 0.02
CA MET A 86 -7.01 4.33 -0.80
C MET A 86 -7.11 5.16 -2.08
N LYS A 87 -8.29 5.21 -2.72
CA LYS A 87 -8.55 6.04 -3.90
C LYS A 87 -8.32 7.52 -3.58
N ASN A 88 -8.93 8.03 -2.51
CA ASN A 88 -8.78 9.43 -2.09
C ASN A 88 -7.31 9.79 -1.85
N ARG A 89 -6.55 8.89 -1.22
CA ARG A 89 -5.11 9.08 -1.01
C ARG A 89 -4.34 9.11 -2.33
N SER A 90 -4.66 8.23 -3.26
CA SER A 90 -3.99 8.15 -4.55
C SER A 90 -4.27 9.39 -5.41
N GLU A 91 -5.52 9.84 -5.50
CA GLU A 91 -5.89 11.05 -6.23
C GLU A 91 -5.19 12.30 -5.68
N GLN A 92 -5.11 12.44 -4.35
CA GLN A 92 -4.37 13.55 -3.73
C GLN A 92 -2.87 13.51 -4.07
N ALA A 93 -2.27 12.32 -4.05
CA ALA A 93 -0.86 12.13 -4.39
C ALA A 93 -0.60 12.39 -5.89
N GLY A 94 -1.46 11.87 -6.78
CA GLY A 94 -1.41 12.11 -8.23
C GLY A 94 -1.54 13.60 -8.55
N ALA A 95 -2.52 14.30 -7.96
CA ALA A 95 -2.65 15.76 -8.13
C ALA A 95 -1.44 16.55 -7.63
N SER A 96 -0.77 16.08 -6.56
CA SER A 96 0.48 16.67 -6.08
C SER A 96 1.63 16.44 -7.07
N LEU A 97 1.77 15.23 -7.59
CA LEU A 97 2.79 14.87 -8.58
C LEU A 97 2.58 15.65 -9.89
N ALA A 98 1.34 15.73 -10.38
CA ALA A 98 0.98 16.49 -11.58
C ALA A 98 1.31 17.99 -11.45
N ARG A 99 1.07 18.59 -10.27
CA ARG A 99 1.50 19.98 -10.01
C ARG A 99 3.02 20.12 -10.04
N THR A 100 3.74 19.15 -9.46
CA THR A 100 5.21 19.15 -9.43
C THR A 100 5.81 18.93 -10.81
N ALA A 101 5.17 18.11 -11.65
CA ALA A 101 5.57 17.84 -13.03
C ALA A 101 5.54 19.07 -13.95
N LYS A 102 4.77 20.11 -13.59
CA LYS A 102 4.76 21.41 -14.31
C LYS A 102 6.05 22.22 -14.11
N VAL A 103 6.88 21.86 -13.14
CA VAL A 103 8.17 22.54 -12.91
C VAL A 103 9.14 22.17 -14.04
N PRO A 104 9.70 23.16 -14.78
CA PRO A 104 10.63 22.88 -15.86
C PRO A 104 11.80 22.00 -15.42
N GLY A 105 12.04 20.92 -16.15
CA GLY A 105 13.13 19.98 -15.87
C GLY A 105 12.83 18.88 -14.85
N PHE A 106 11.75 19.00 -14.05
CA PHE A 106 11.40 17.99 -13.04
C PHE A 106 11.12 16.62 -13.65
N THR A 107 10.27 16.53 -14.68
CA THR A 107 9.91 15.24 -15.30
C THR A 107 11.12 14.51 -15.86
N ARG A 108 12.07 15.24 -16.46
CA ARG A 108 13.32 14.66 -16.98
C ARG A 108 14.19 14.12 -15.84
N PHE A 109 14.31 14.87 -14.75
CA PHE A 109 15.04 14.44 -13.56
C PHE A 109 14.39 13.22 -12.90
N PHE A 110 13.06 13.28 -12.72
CA PHE A 110 12.26 12.20 -12.15
C PHE A 110 12.46 10.90 -12.92
N LEU A 111 12.29 10.91 -14.25
CA LEU A 111 12.48 9.72 -15.10
C LEU A 111 13.93 9.21 -15.10
N ALA A 112 14.92 10.11 -14.99
CA ALA A 112 16.32 9.70 -14.87
C ALA A 112 16.62 8.97 -13.56
N MET A 113 16.02 9.43 -12.45
CA MET A 113 16.15 8.83 -11.12
C MET A 113 15.26 7.60 -10.91
N TRP A 114 14.15 7.50 -11.64
CA TRP A 114 13.14 6.48 -11.42
C TRP A 114 13.66 5.07 -11.66
N GLY A 115 14.49 4.84 -12.69
CA GLY A 115 14.99 3.51 -13.01
C GLY A 115 15.76 2.82 -11.86
N PRO A 116 16.78 3.46 -11.27
CA PRO A 116 17.46 2.93 -10.08
C PRO A 116 16.53 2.77 -8.87
N VAL A 117 15.63 3.74 -8.64
CA VAL A 117 14.67 3.69 -7.52
C VAL A 117 13.71 2.51 -7.67
N ALA A 118 13.13 2.33 -8.85
CA ALA A 118 12.21 1.24 -9.16
C ALA A 118 12.88 -0.12 -9.02
N ARG A 119 14.12 -0.30 -9.52
CA ARG A 119 14.87 -1.56 -9.32
C ARG A 119 15.17 -1.86 -7.85
N LYS A 120 15.37 -0.83 -7.03
CA LYS A 120 15.64 -1.02 -5.60
C LYS A 120 14.37 -1.33 -4.83
N SER A 121 13.30 -0.56 -5.06
CA SER A 121 12.04 -0.67 -4.32
C SER A 121 11.17 -1.82 -4.81
N PHE A 122 11.22 -2.12 -6.10
CA PHE A 122 10.43 -3.17 -6.74
C PHE A 122 11.34 -4.25 -7.33
N GLY A 123 12.53 -4.48 -6.78
CA GLY A 123 13.42 -5.56 -7.23
C GLY A 123 13.22 -6.87 -6.48
N GLU A 124 14.00 -7.88 -6.84
CA GLU A 124 14.01 -9.20 -6.18
C GLU A 124 14.34 -9.11 -4.68
N ALA A 125 15.25 -8.19 -4.30
CA ALA A 125 15.55 -7.93 -2.90
C ALA A 125 14.35 -7.42 -2.08
N SER A 126 13.31 -6.91 -2.77
CA SER A 126 12.04 -6.47 -2.19
C SER A 126 10.90 -7.48 -2.41
N GLY A 127 11.19 -8.67 -2.92
CA GLY A 127 10.20 -9.74 -3.11
C GLY A 127 9.43 -9.66 -4.43
N PHE A 128 9.83 -8.76 -5.34
CA PHE A 128 9.22 -8.62 -6.66
C PHE A 128 10.02 -9.39 -7.71
N LYS A 129 9.34 -9.91 -8.72
CA LYS A 129 9.99 -10.31 -9.99
C LYS A 129 9.46 -9.43 -11.11
N ASN A 130 10.37 -8.99 -11.98
CA ASN A 130 10.01 -8.06 -13.05
C ASN A 130 10.72 -8.37 -14.35
N VAL A 131 10.07 -7.97 -15.43
CA VAL A 131 10.69 -7.81 -16.75
C VAL A 131 10.94 -6.33 -16.98
N PHE A 132 12.20 -5.93 -17.10
CA PHE A 132 12.58 -4.55 -17.43
C PHE A 132 12.77 -4.43 -18.94
N TYR A 133 12.10 -3.45 -19.55
CA TYR A 133 12.24 -3.19 -20.98
C TYR A 133 13.39 -2.23 -21.29
N PRO A 134 13.94 -2.24 -22.52
CA PRO A 134 14.96 -1.29 -22.94
C PRO A 134 14.51 0.15 -22.71
N LYS A 135 15.42 0.98 -22.20
CA LYS A 135 15.14 2.39 -21.89
C LYS A 135 14.91 3.18 -23.17
N LYS A 136 13.66 3.58 -23.43
CA LYS A 136 13.31 4.57 -24.45
C LYS A 136 13.45 5.99 -23.88
N LYS A 137 13.74 6.96 -24.74
CA LYS A 137 13.91 8.36 -24.31
C LYS A 137 12.59 8.89 -23.77
N GLY A 138 12.58 9.26 -22.49
CA GLY A 138 11.39 9.81 -21.83
C GLY A 138 10.46 8.77 -21.23
N GLU A 139 10.83 7.49 -21.23
CA GLU A 139 9.97 6.40 -20.77
C GLU A 139 10.72 5.45 -19.84
N PHE A 140 9.97 4.84 -18.92
CA PHE A 140 10.41 3.72 -18.11
C PHE A 140 9.28 2.69 -18.10
N CYS A 141 9.58 1.47 -18.51
CA CYS A 141 8.60 0.39 -18.60
C CYS A 141 9.14 -0.84 -17.87
N MET A 142 8.30 -1.44 -17.03
CA MET A 142 8.57 -2.72 -16.38
C MET A 142 7.24 -3.45 -16.20
N ASP A 143 7.28 -4.78 -16.27
CA ASP A 143 6.15 -5.62 -15.88
C ASP A 143 6.49 -6.34 -14.59
N ILE A 144 5.59 -6.30 -13.61
CA ILE A 144 5.70 -7.08 -12.38
C ILE A 144 5.08 -8.47 -12.65
N THR A 145 5.90 -9.52 -12.62
CA THR A 145 5.45 -10.91 -12.83
C THR A 145 5.22 -11.66 -11.52
N GLN A 146 5.76 -11.17 -10.41
CA GLN A 146 5.47 -11.64 -9.06
C GLN A 146 5.44 -10.45 -8.11
N CYS A 147 4.33 -10.29 -7.37
CA CYS A 147 4.11 -9.16 -6.49
C CYS A 147 3.91 -9.65 -5.04
N PRO A 148 4.69 -9.15 -4.06
CA PRO A 148 4.52 -9.54 -2.66
C PRO A 148 3.15 -9.14 -2.08
N TYR A 149 2.50 -8.11 -2.64
CA TYR A 149 1.13 -7.75 -2.26
C TYR A 149 0.17 -8.91 -2.53
N HIS A 150 0.23 -9.51 -3.73
CA HIS A 150 -0.59 -10.66 -4.06
C HIS A 150 -0.28 -11.86 -3.15
N THR A 151 1.01 -12.15 -2.91
CA THR A 151 1.42 -13.26 -2.03
C THR A 151 0.87 -13.11 -0.61
N TYR A 152 1.22 -12.02 0.08
CA TYR A 152 0.90 -11.88 1.50
C TYR A 152 -0.58 -11.56 1.75
N LEU A 153 -1.26 -10.83 0.87
CA LEU A 153 -2.71 -10.62 1.01
C LEU A 153 -3.49 -11.91 0.81
N THR A 154 -3.06 -12.79 -0.10
CA THR A 154 -3.65 -14.11 -0.27
C THR A 154 -3.39 -14.98 0.96
N GLU A 155 -2.16 -15.01 1.46
CA GLU A 155 -1.77 -15.74 2.67
C GLU A 155 -2.59 -15.31 3.90
N LEU A 156 -2.82 -14.00 4.06
CA LEU A 156 -3.61 -13.44 5.16
C LEU A 156 -5.13 -13.55 4.95
N GLY A 157 -5.60 -14.16 3.86
CA GLY A 157 -7.03 -14.41 3.62
C GLY A 157 -7.82 -13.18 3.14
N CYS A 158 -7.16 -12.21 2.52
CA CYS A 158 -7.81 -11.03 1.91
C CYS A 158 -7.30 -10.71 0.49
N PRO A 159 -7.23 -11.69 -0.44
CA PRO A 159 -6.74 -11.45 -1.80
C PRO A 159 -7.53 -10.38 -2.57
N GLU A 160 -8.80 -10.17 -2.23
CA GLU A 160 -9.70 -9.23 -2.88
C GLU A 160 -9.21 -7.77 -2.81
N ILE A 161 -8.50 -7.37 -1.75
CA ILE A 161 -7.98 -6.00 -1.63
C ILE A 161 -6.70 -5.77 -2.43
N ASN A 162 -6.09 -6.82 -3.00
CA ASN A 162 -4.91 -6.67 -3.87
C ASN A 162 -5.19 -5.75 -5.06
N LYS A 163 -6.40 -5.86 -5.65
CA LYS A 163 -6.79 -5.01 -6.80
C LYS A 163 -6.80 -3.52 -6.45
N LEU A 164 -7.09 -3.17 -5.19
CA LEU A 164 -7.08 -1.78 -4.75
C LEU A 164 -5.67 -1.17 -4.84
N PHE A 165 -4.62 -1.93 -4.56
CA PHE A 165 -3.25 -1.44 -4.73
C PHE A 165 -2.93 -1.20 -6.21
N CYS A 166 -3.27 -2.15 -7.08
CA CYS A 166 -3.04 -2.04 -8.51
C CYS A 166 -3.81 -0.85 -9.14
N ASP A 167 -5.08 -0.67 -8.77
CA ASP A 167 -5.90 0.45 -9.26
C ASP A 167 -5.30 1.80 -8.86
N ASN A 168 -4.75 1.89 -7.64
CA ASN A 168 -4.15 3.12 -7.15
C ASN A 168 -2.81 3.45 -7.81
N ASP A 169 -2.02 2.46 -8.20
CA ASP A 169 -0.79 2.69 -8.95
C ASP A 169 -1.07 3.36 -10.31
N MET A 170 -2.22 3.06 -10.93
CA MET A 170 -2.65 3.72 -12.18
C MET A 170 -3.06 5.18 -11.97
N LEU A 171 -3.70 5.51 -10.85
CA LEU A 171 -4.13 6.87 -10.52
C LEU A 171 -2.96 7.81 -10.18
N LEU A 172 -1.86 7.28 -9.66
CA LEU A 172 -0.64 8.06 -9.40
C LEU A 172 0.08 8.51 -10.67
N CYS A 173 -0.17 7.85 -11.80
CA CYS A 173 0.53 8.06 -13.07
C CYS A 173 -0.26 8.91 -14.07
N GLN A 174 -1.35 9.58 -13.65
CA GLN A 174 -2.16 10.47 -14.49
C GLN A 174 -1.64 11.92 -14.54
#